data_AF-A0A6N8JHQ4-F1
#
_entry.id   AF-A0A6N8JHQ4-F1
#
_cell.length_a   1.000
_cell.length_b   1.000
_cell.length_c   1.000
_cell.angle_alpha   90.00
_cell.angle_beta   90.00
_cell.angle_gamma   90.00
#
_symmetry.space_group_name_H-M   'P 1'
#
loop_
_entity.id
_entity.type
_entity.pdbx_description
1 polymer ?
#
loop_
_entity_poly.entity_id
_entity_poly.type
_entity_poly.pdbx_seq_one_letter_code
_entity_poly.pdbx_strand_id
1 'polypeptide(L)'
;MSTNSKTFPPDAGTFIPEEDALKLREEYCKRERDHHHHDDFTRAYFFGKDKIDEVLRYDNGKDKIVGMRIYYGYDINGDGIDDKKMVIYPVNEAGKDVIMHPQKPHAATRSAAGTDGSESSADSVAATSGGKALDGGLPCPTNCP
;
A
#
# COMPACT_ATOMS: atom_id res chain seq x y z
N MET A 1 1.72 32.41 21.47
CA MET A 1 2.28 31.57 20.39
C MET A 1 1.15 30.71 19.84
N SER A 2 0.60 31.04 18.67
CA SER A 2 -0.47 30.22 18.05
C SER A 2 0.14 28.99 17.42
N THR A 3 0.00 27.84 18.06
CA THR A 3 0.23 26.54 17.43
C THR A 3 -0.94 26.25 16.49
N ASN A 4 -0.87 26.75 15.25
CA ASN A 4 -1.73 26.28 14.17
C ASN A 4 -1.35 24.82 13.89
N SER A 5 -1.89 23.87 14.67
CA SER A 5 -1.86 22.46 14.31
C SER A 5 -2.73 22.30 13.08
N LYS A 6 -2.13 22.27 11.90
CA LYS A 6 -2.81 21.93 10.66
C LYS A 6 -3.24 20.47 10.77
N THR A 7 -4.47 20.23 11.17
CA THR A 7 -5.09 18.90 11.18
C THR A 7 -5.28 18.45 9.73
N PHE A 8 -4.88 17.22 9.42
CA PHE A 8 -5.11 16.67 8.08
C PHE A 8 -6.56 16.18 7.97
N PRO A 9 -7.36 16.72 7.03
CA PRO A 9 -8.75 16.35 6.90
C PRO A 9 -8.91 14.92 6.34
N PRO A 10 -9.73 14.06 6.97
CA PRO A 10 -9.95 12.69 6.48
C PRO A 10 -10.75 12.63 5.17
N ASP A 11 -11.44 13.71 4.81
CA ASP A 11 -12.19 13.88 3.56
C ASP A 11 -11.37 14.57 2.46
N ALA A 12 -10.03 14.65 2.62
CA ALA A 12 -9.14 15.18 1.60
C ALA A 12 -9.17 14.35 0.32
N GLY A 13 -9.33 15.03 -0.83
CA GLY A 13 -9.36 14.43 -2.15
C GLY A 13 -10.61 14.82 -2.94
N THR A 14 -10.65 14.48 -4.22
CA THR A 14 -11.83 14.71 -5.07
C THR A 14 -11.88 13.64 -6.15
N PHE A 15 -13.07 13.14 -6.45
CA PHE A 15 -13.28 12.25 -7.59
C PHE A 15 -13.18 13.05 -8.89
N ILE A 16 -12.40 12.54 -9.84
CA ILE A 16 -12.30 13.11 -11.19
C ILE A 16 -13.15 12.29 -12.17
N PRO A 17 -13.60 12.88 -13.29
CA PRO A 17 -14.24 12.14 -14.36
C PRO A 17 -13.35 11.01 -14.90
N GLU A 18 -13.98 9.92 -15.36
CA GLU A 18 -13.27 8.77 -15.94
C GLU A 18 -12.36 9.18 -17.10
N GLU A 19 -12.86 10.04 -17.99
CA GLU A 19 -12.09 10.53 -19.14
C GLU A 19 -10.79 11.24 -18.73
N ASP A 20 -10.80 11.97 -17.62
CA ASP A 20 -9.63 12.69 -17.13
C ASP A 20 -8.65 11.73 -16.45
N ALA A 21 -9.16 10.74 -15.71
CA ALA A 21 -8.34 9.66 -15.17
C ALA A 21 -7.63 8.87 -16.28
N LEU A 22 -8.33 8.55 -17.38
CA LEU A 22 -7.76 7.87 -18.53
C LEU A 22 -6.67 8.71 -19.21
N LYS A 23 -6.94 10.01 -19.46
CA LYS A 23 -5.96 10.94 -20.05
C LYS A 23 -4.68 11.02 -19.21
N LEU A 24 -4.80 11.15 -17.89
CA LEU A 24 -3.64 11.21 -16.98
C LEU A 24 -2.80 9.93 -17.05
N ARG A 25 -3.45 8.76 -17.06
CA ARG A 25 -2.77 7.46 -17.15
C ARG A 25 -2.07 7.28 -18.50
N GLU A 26 -2.73 7.63 -19.59
CA GLU A 26 -2.18 7.50 -20.94
C GLU A 26 -0.97 8.42 -21.16
N GLU A 27 -1.05 9.66 -20.68
CA GLU A 27 0.05 10.61 -20.77
C GLU A 27 1.28 10.14 -19.95
N TYR A 28 1.08 9.56 -18.77
CA TYR A 28 2.17 8.92 -18.03
C TYR A 28 2.80 7.78 -18.83
N CYS A 29 1.99 6.84 -19.35
CA CYS A 29 2.50 5.72 -20.12
C CYS A 29 3.25 6.16 -21.39
N LYS A 30 2.76 7.21 -22.06
CA LYS A 30 3.44 7.78 -23.23
C LYS A 30 4.83 8.32 -22.87
N ARG A 31 4.94 9.09 -21.78
CA ARG A 31 6.22 9.66 -21.34
C ARG A 31 7.24 8.59 -20.95
N GLU A 32 6.82 7.57 -20.21
CA GLU A 32 7.73 6.49 -19.83
C GLU A 32 8.23 5.71 -21.06
N ARG A 33 7.38 5.44 -22.05
CA ARG A 33 7.81 4.85 -23.33
C ARG A 33 8.81 5.73 -24.08
N ASP A 34 8.56 7.04 -24.13
CA ASP A 34 9.43 8.00 -24.80
C ASP A 34 10.81 8.07 -24.12
N HIS A 35 10.86 7.91 -22.79
CA HIS A 35 12.08 7.96 -21.98
C HIS A 35 12.88 6.65 -22.01
N HIS A 36 12.22 5.50 -21.96
CA HIS A 36 12.88 4.19 -21.82
C HIS A 36 13.04 3.44 -23.15
N HIS A 37 12.40 3.90 -24.23
CA HIS A 37 12.43 3.26 -25.56
C HIS A 37 11.96 1.80 -25.60
N HIS A 38 11.28 1.33 -24.55
CA HIS A 38 10.66 -0.01 -24.46
C HIS A 38 9.37 0.03 -23.64
N ASP A 39 8.49 -0.96 -23.85
CA ASP A 39 7.19 -1.07 -23.17
C ASP A 39 7.26 -1.73 -21.78
N ASP A 40 8.47 -2.17 -21.38
CA ASP A 40 8.70 -2.90 -20.14
C ASP A 40 8.92 -1.97 -18.94
N PHE A 41 7.89 -1.24 -18.52
CA PHE A 41 7.92 -0.45 -17.28
C PHE A 41 6.67 -0.70 -16.42
N THR A 42 6.81 -0.52 -15.11
CA THR A 42 5.66 -0.67 -14.20
C THR A 42 4.72 0.53 -14.32
N ARG A 43 3.50 0.30 -14.82
CA ARG A 43 2.49 1.36 -14.99
C ARG A 43 1.81 1.73 -13.68
N ALA A 44 1.58 0.73 -12.84
CA ALA A 44 0.90 0.86 -11.55
C ALA A 44 1.23 -0.34 -10.67
N TYR A 45 0.99 -0.17 -9.37
CA TYR A 45 0.98 -1.26 -8.39
C TYR A 45 -0.45 -1.53 -7.94
N PHE A 46 -0.83 -2.80 -7.95
CA PHE A 46 -2.09 -3.24 -7.36
C PHE A 46 -1.88 -3.58 -5.88
N PHE A 47 -2.70 -2.97 -5.03
CA PHE A 47 -2.81 -3.31 -3.61
C PHE A 47 -4.22 -3.84 -3.35
N GLY A 48 -4.32 -5.03 -2.77
CA GLY A 48 -5.60 -5.64 -2.43
C GLY A 48 -6.37 -4.81 -1.40
N LYS A 49 -7.70 -4.77 -1.52
CA LYS A 49 -8.59 -4.06 -0.60
C LYS A 49 -8.26 -4.35 0.88
N ASP A 50 -8.05 -5.61 1.24
CA ASP A 50 -7.80 -5.98 2.63
C ASP A 50 -6.48 -5.42 3.18
N LYS A 51 -5.46 -5.22 2.32
CA LYS A 51 -4.20 -4.58 2.71
C LYS A 51 -4.34 -3.08 2.86
N ILE A 52 -5.14 -2.45 2.02
CA ILE A 52 -5.51 -1.04 2.15
C ILE A 52 -6.31 -0.82 3.44
N ASP A 53 -7.27 -1.70 3.73
CA ASP A 53 -8.04 -1.67 4.98
C ASP A 53 -7.14 -1.88 6.20
N GLU A 54 -6.15 -2.77 6.13
CA GLU A 54 -5.16 -2.98 7.20
C GLU A 54 -4.36 -1.69 7.51
N VAL A 55 -3.96 -0.94 6.47
CA VAL A 55 -3.29 0.37 6.63
C VAL A 55 -4.23 1.40 7.27
N LEU A 56 -5.45 1.53 6.76
CA LEU A 56 -6.42 2.54 7.22
C LEU A 56 -6.96 2.26 8.63
N ARG A 57 -6.99 0.99 9.05
CA ARG A 57 -7.45 0.56 10.37
C ARG A 57 -6.31 0.32 11.34
N TYR A 58 -5.08 0.68 10.98
CA TYR A 58 -3.95 0.52 11.87
C TYR A 58 -4.18 1.29 13.17
N ASP A 59 -3.99 0.61 14.30
CA ASP A 59 -4.15 1.18 15.63
C ASP A 59 -2.94 0.81 16.49
N ASN A 60 -2.24 1.82 16.98
CA ASN A 60 -1.12 1.68 17.90
C ASN A 60 -1.43 2.20 19.32
N GLY A 61 -2.69 2.56 19.58
CA GLY A 61 -3.18 3.13 20.84
C GLY A 61 -2.74 4.57 21.11
N LYS A 62 -2.04 5.22 20.17
CA LYS A 62 -1.47 6.57 20.32
C LYS A 62 -1.89 7.52 19.21
N ASP A 63 -1.95 7.02 18.00
CA ASP A 63 -2.21 7.79 16.79
C ASP A 63 -3.57 7.41 16.21
N LYS A 64 -4.43 8.40 16.02
CA LYS A 64 -5.64 8.23 15.22
C LYS A 64 -5.30 8.39 13.74
N ILE A 65 -5.46 7.32 12.98
CA ILE A 65 -5.22 7.30 11.54
C ILE A 65 -6.40 7.96 10.81
N VAL A 66 -6.10 8.86 9.89
CA VAL A 66 -7.09 9.65 9.11
C VAL A 66 -7.00 9.41 7.60
N GLY A 67 -5.98 8.70 7.15
CA GLY A 67 -5.80 8.41 5.73
C GLY A 67 -4.48 7.71 5.46
N MET A 68 -4.08 7.72 4.18
CA MET A 68 -2.80 7.18 3.74
C MET A 68 -2.05 8.19 2.86
N ARG A 69 -0.73 8.02 2.80
CA ARG A 69 0.15 8.74 1.89
C ARG A 69 0.92 7.76 1.04
N ILE A 70 1.06 8.10 -0.24
CA ILE A 70 1.78 7.31 -1.23
C ILE A 70 3.01 8.12 -1.64
N TYR A 71 4.20 7.53 -1.48
CA TYR A 71 5.44 8.08 -1.97
C TYR A 71 5.93 7.29 -3.18
N TYR A 72 6.53 7.99 -4.14
CA TYR A 72 7.32 7.35 -5.19
C TYR A 72 8.76 7.17 -4.68
N GLY A 73 9.25 5.95 -4.74
CA GLY A 73 10.65 5.60 -4.46
C GLY A 73 11.34 5.11 -5.73
N TYR A 74 12.67 5.11 -5.74
CA TYR A 74 13.47 4.44 -6.76
C TYR A 74 13.95 3.09 -6.23
N ASP A 75 13.96 2.06 -7.08
CA ASP A 75 14.64 0.82 -6.74
C ASP A 75 16.16 1.09 -6.60
N ILE A 76 16.74 0.63 -5.50
CA ILE A 76 18.16 0.82 -5.16
C ILE A 76 18.91 -0.52 -5.24
N ASN A 77 18.24 -1.58 -5.71
CA ASN A 77 18.83 -2.91 -5.86
C ASN A 77 20.02 -2.95 -6.85
N GLY A 78 20.27 -1.86 -7.60
CA GLY A 78 21.45 -1.67 -8.42
C GLY A 78 21.47 -2.53 -9.68
N ASP A 79 20.31 -3.01 -10.13
CA ASP A 79 20.17 -3.79 -11.37
C ASP A 79 20.19 -2.91 -12.64
N GLY A 80 20.19 -1.59 -12.48
CA GLY A 80 20.23 -0.61 -13.57
C GLY A 80 18.87 -0.39 -14.24
N ILE A 81 17.78 -0.92 -13.67
CA ILE A 81 16.41 -0.70 -14.12
C ILE A 81 15.80 0.38 -13.22
N ASP A 82 15.29 1.45 -13.83
CA ASP A 82 14.68 2.57 -13.11
C ASP A 82 13.24 2.21 -12.68
N ASP A 83 13.12 1.26 -11.76
CA ASP A 83 11.83 0.81 -11.26
C ASP A 83 11.31 1.75 -10.16
N LYS A 84 10.39 2.64 -10.53
CA LYS A 84 9.63 3.44 -9.54
C LYS A 84 8.84 2.50 -8.64
N LYS A 85 9.07 2.53 -7.33
CA LYS A 85 8.27 1.83 -6.31
C LYS A 85 7.21 2.77 -5.72
N MET A 86 6.12 2.20 -5.20
CA MET A 86 5.11 2.94 -4.42
C MET A 86 5.16 2.50 -2.96
N VAL A 87 5.45 3.43 -2.06
CA VAL A 87 5.50 3.17 -0.61
C VAL A 87 4.31 3.85 0.07
N ILE A 88 3.47 3.07 0.73
CA ILE A 88 2.23 3.52 1.37
C ILE A 88 2.40 3.56 2.90
N TYR A 89 2.06 4.70 3.51
CA TYR A 89 2.04 4.90 4.96
C TYR A 89 0.65 5.30 5.46
N PRO A 90 0.21 4.84 6.64
CA PRO A 90 -0.89 5.46 7.35
C PRO A 90 -0.48 6.85 7.87
N VAL A 91 -1.43 7.78 7.87
CA VAL A 91 -1.21 9.17 8.29
C VAL A 91 -2.11 9.49 9.48
N ASN A 92 -1.54 10.10 10.53
CA ASN A 92 -2.30 10.51 11.70
C ASN A 92 -2.95 11.91 11.55
N GLU A 93 -3.79 12.30 12.51
CA GLU A 93 -4.46 13.62 12.53
C GLU A 93 -3.50 14.82 12.44
N ALA A 94 -2.25 14.65 12.90
CA ALA A 94 -1.21 15.66 12.82
C ALA A 94 -0.48 15.69 11.46
N GLY A 95 -0.87 14.84 10.51
CA GLY A 95 -0.26 14.73 9.19
C GLY A 95 1.07 13.98 9.16
N LYS A 96 1.42 13.26 10.23
CA LYS A 96 2.67 12.49 10.29
C LYS A 96 2.45 11.07 9.78
N ASP A 97 3.46 10.55 9.10
CA ASP A 97 3.49 9.14 8.70
C ASP A 97 3.67 8.29 9.95
N VAL A 98 2.79 7.31 10.12
CA VAL A 98 2.84 6.38 11.23
C VAL A 98 3.54 5.11 10.76
N ILE A 99 4.55 4.68 11.53
CA ILE A 99 5.28 3.45 11.26
C ILE A 99 4.42 2.28 11.74
N MET A 100 4.05 1.41 10.81
CA MET A 100 3.32 0.20 11.14
C MET A 100 4.24 -0.78 11.88
N HIS A 101 3.65 -1.52 12.80
CA HIS A 101 4.28 -2.66 13.44
C HIS A 101 3.32 -3.83 13.31
N PRO A 102 3.82 -5.07 13.11
CA PRO A 102 2.97 -6.24 13.00
C PRO A 102 2.03 -6.29 14.20
N GLN A 103 0.73 -6.15 13.97
CA GLN A 103 -0.24 -6.40 15.01
C GLN A 103 -0.23 -7.90 15.30
N LYS A 104 -0.28 -8.28 16.58
CA LYS A 104 -0.49 -9.69 16.94
C LYS A 104 -1.77 -10.14 16.23
N PRO A 105 -1.77 -11.30 15.55
CA PRO A 105 -2.97 -11.76 14.85
C PRO A 105 -4.13 -11.75 15.83
N HIS A 106 -5.18 -10.98 15.53
CA HIS A 106 -6.44 -11.11 16.23
C HIS A 106 -6.89 -12.55 16.01
N ALA A 107 -6.81 -13.36 17.07
CA ALA A 107 -7.34 -14.72 17.06
C ALA A 107 -8.81 -14.60 16.65
N ALA A 108 -9.11 -14.94 15.40
CA ALA A 108 -10.48 -15.08 14.95
C ALA A 108 -11.11 -16.13 15.85
N THR A 109 -11.95 -15.69 16.79
CA THR A 109 -12.80 -16.58 17.58
C THR A 109 -13.77 -17.24 16.61
N ARG A 110 -13.34 -18.34 15.98
CA ARG A 110 -14.23 -19.26 15.28
C ARG A 110 -14.93 -20.07 16.35
N SER A 111 -16.08 -19.59 16.80
CA SER A 111 -17.08 -20.47 17.41
C SER A 111 -17.69 -21.31 16.30
N ALA A 112 -17.25 -22.57 16.18
CA ALA A 112 -18.04 -23.64 15.59
C ALA A 112 -17.52 -24.98 16.11
N ALA A 113 -18.38 -25.66 16.87
CA ALA A 113 -18.23 -27.04 17.28
C ALA A 113 -18.12 -27.96 16.05
N GLY A 114 -17.27 -28.98 16.09
CA GLY A 114 -17.17 -29.99 15.03
C GLY A 114 -15.91 -30.84 15.14
N THR A 115 -16.12 -32.07 15.59
CA THR A 115 -15.21 -33.18 15.89
C THR A 115 -14.35 -33.70 14.72
N ASP A 116 -13.16 -34.19 15.09
CA ASP A 116 -12.26 -35.18 14.46
C ASP A 116 -11.53 -34.91 13.13
N GLY A 117 -10.22 -35.15 13.16
CA GLY A 117 -9.50 -35.76 12.03
C GLY A 117 -8.15 -35.15 11.65
N SER A 118 -7.09 -35.72 12.23
CA SER A 118 -5.78 -35.99 11.61
C SER A 118 -4.82 -34.84 11.23
N GLU A 119 -3.58 -35.08 11.62
CA GLU A 119 -2.37 -34.26 11.52
C GLU A 119 -1.92 -33.99 10.07
N SER A 120 -1.38 -32.80 9.82
CA SER A 120 -0.15 -32.63 9.02
C SER A 120 0.47 -31.27 9.32
N SER A 121 1.56 -31.32 10.07
CA SER A 121 2.47 -30.20 10.35
C SER A 121 3.31 -29.86 9.12
N ALA A 122 3.67 -28.58 8.99
CA ALA A 122 4.50 -27.96 7.95
C ALA A 122 3.78 -27.83 6.58
N ASP A 123 3.52 -26.63 6.06
CA ASP A 123 4.54 -25.62 5.79
C ASP A 123 4.02 -24.21 6.11
N SER A 124 4.37 -23.76 7.32
CA SER A 124 4.14 -22.40 7.77
C SER A 124 5.09 -21.50 6.99
N VAL A 125 4.61 -20.96 5.86
CA VAL A 125 5.35 -19.94 5.10
C VAL A 125 5.83 -18.88 6.07
N ALA A 126 7.16 -18.86 6.19
CA ALA A 126 7.89 -18.24 7.25
C ALA A 126 7.55 -16.76 7.39
N ALA A 127 7.31 -16.38 8.64
CA ALA A 127 7.38 -15.01 9.10
C ALA A 127 8.71 -14.36 8.68
N THR A 128 8.65 -13.55 7.64
CA THR A 128 9.53 -12.40 7.37
C THR A 128 8.57 -11.35 6.81
N SER A 129 8.45 -10.12 7.29
CA SER A 129 9.37 -9.23 7.97
C SER A 129 8.54 -8.18 8.72
N GLY A 130 9.14 -7.49 9.70
CA GLY A 130 8.48 -6.43 10.47
C GLY A 130 8.15 -5.20 9.62
N GLY A 131 7.06 -5.25 8.85
CA GLY A 131 6.64 -4.21 7.93
C GLY A 131 6.37 -2.87 8.63
N LYS A 132 7.10 -1.84 8.21
CA LYS A 132 7.03 -0.44 8.69
C LYS A 132 6.19 0.46 7.78
N ALA A 133 6.04 0.06 6.52
CA ALA A 133 5.27 0.68 5.46
C ALA A 133 4.79 -0.43 4.51
N LEU A 134 3.71 -0.19 3.77
CA LEU A 134 3.24 -1.13 2.75
C LEU A 134 3.94 -0.84 1.42
N ASP A 135 4.71 -1.82 0.96
CA ASP A 135 5.39 -1.88 -0.33
C ASP A 135 5.28 -3.35 -0.81
N GLY A 136 5.40 -3.59 -2.12
CA GLY A 136 5.23 -4.93 -2.72
C GLY A 136 3.85 -5.19 -3.28
N GLY A 137 3.17 -4.16 -3.80
CA GLY A 137 2.00 -4.36 -4.66
C GLY A 137 2.34 -5.20 -5.90
N LEU A 138 1.34 -5.80 -6.54
CA LEU A 138 1.57 -6.53 -7.80
C LEU A 138 1.84 -5.52 -8.92
N PRO A 139 3.02 -5.53 -9.57
CA PRO A 139 3.31 -4.63 -10.67
C PRO A 139 2.40 -4.96 -11.87
N CYS A 140 1.84 -3.93 -12.51
CA CYS A 140 1.10 -4.06 -13.76
C CYS A 140 1.90 -3.42 -14.91
N PRO A 141 2.68 -4.21 -15.67
CA PRO A 141 3.55 -3.67 -16.72
C PRO A 141 2.80 -3.35 -18.04
N THR A 142 1.77 -4.12 -18.42
CA THR A 142 1.09 -3.86 -19.72
C THR A 142 -0.39 -4.27 -19.74
N ASN A 143 -0.69 -5.47 -19.23
CA ASN A 143 -2.06 -5.97 -19.01
C ASN A 143 -2.22 -6.27 -17.52
N CYS A 144 -3.17 -5.61 -16.87
CA CYS A 144 -3.59 -6.00 -15.53
C CYS A 144 -4.61 -7.14 -15.67
N PRO A 145 -4.57 -8.18 -14.81
CA PRO A 145 -5.53 -9.27 -14.82
C PRO A 145 -6.96 -8.82 -14.49
#